data_AF-A0A382XTH4-F1
#
_entry.id   AF-A0A382XTH4-F1
#
_cell.length_a   1.000
_cell.length_b   1.000
_cell.length_c   1.000
_cell.angle_alpha   90.00
_cell.angle_beta   90.00
_cell.angle_gamma   90.00
#
_symmetry.space_group_name_H-M   'P 1'
#
loop_
_entity.id
_entity.type
_entity.pdbx_description
1 polymer ?
#
loop_
_entity_poly.entity_id
_entity_poly.type
_entity_poly.pdbx_seq_one_letter_code
_entity_poly.pdbx_strand_id
1 'polypeptide(L)'
;MDSLENAIAQHYGADDLLARIDAGLKSSGMDPARLTLEDLAPVDEFHIGGRKATQHALSRMQLNALDHVLDVGCGLGGTARYIASELCCRVTGIDLTPEFVHVARELTARLGLSASLDFKTANALAMPFEDETFDAAISFHVAMNIADR
;
A
#
# COMPACT_ATOMS: atom_id res chain seq x y z
N MET A 1 -26.05 -0.66 -15.77
CA MET A 1 -25.68 -0.11 -14.46
C MET A 1 -24.17 -0.21 -14.27
N ASP A 2 -23.36 0.75 -14.67
CA ASP A 2 -23.43 1.65 -15.84
C ASP A 2 -22.01 2.12 -16.14
N SER A 3 -21.63 2.06 -17.42
CA SER A 3 -20.29 2.46 -17.89
C SER A 3 -19.94 3.91 -17.59
N LEU A 4 -20.93 4.74 -17.24
CA LEU A 4 -20.77 6.11 -16.81
C LEU A 4 -20.22 6.22 -15.38
N GLU A 5 -20.61 5.35 -14.45
CA GLU A 5 -20.06 5.34 -13.08
C GLU A 5 -18.60 4.89 -13.08
N ASN A 6 -18.26 3.87 -13.90
CA ASN A 6 -16.87 3.47 -14.12
C ASN A 6 -16.04 4.57 -14.80
N ALA A 7 -16.60 5.30 -15.76
CA ALA A 7 -15.92 6.40 -16.41
C ALA A 7 -15.71 7.60 -15.47
N ILE A 8 -16.66 7.90 -14.57
CA ILE A 8 -16.55 8.97 -13.58
C ILE A 8 -15.54 8.58 -12.48
N ALA A 9 -15.57 7.34 -11.99
CA ALA A 9 -14.55 6.83 -11.05
C ALA A 9 -13.14 6.85 -11.66
N GLN A 10 -13.01 6.54 -12.96
CA GLN A 10 -11.74 6.63 -13.67
C GLN A 10 -11.28 8.08 -13.93
N HIS A 11 -12.21 9.03 -14.11
CA HIS A 11 -11.87 10.44 -14.41
C HIS A 11 -11.66 11.32 -13.17
N TYR A 12 -12.13 10.89 -11.99
CA TYR A 12 -12.00 11.63 -10.72
C TYR A 12 -11.14 10.94 -9.65
N GLY A 13 -10.80 9.66 -9.80
CA GLY A 13 -10.17 8.92 -8.72
C GLY A 13 -8.64 9.06 -8.69
N ALA A 14 -7.96 8.26 -9.53
CA ALA A 14 -6.56 7.96 -9.29
C ALA A 14 -5.59 9.07 -9.69
N ASP A 15 -5.84 9.71 -10.84
CA ASP A 15 -5.04 10.82 -11.32
C ASP A 15 -5.20 12.05 -10.41
N ASP A 16 -6.40 12.28 -9.85
CA ASP A 16 -6.64 13.39 -8.91
C ASP A 16 -5.97 13.14 -7.55
N LEU A 17 -6.10 11.94 -6.99
CA LEU A 17 -5.45 11.60 -5.73
C LEU A 17 -3.92 11.69 -5.83
N LEU A 18 -3.34 11.13 -6.91
CA LEU A 18 -1.90 11.25 -7.15
C LEU A 18 -1.48 12.71 -7.32
N ALA A 19 -2.24 13.51 -8.07
CA ALA A 19 -1.97 14.94 -8.24
C ALA A 19 -2.05 15.71 -6.91
N ARG A 20 -3.00 15.38 -6.03
CA ARG A 20 -3.14 15.97 -4.70
C ARG A 20 -1.98 15.60 -3.79
N ILE A 21 -1.52 14.35 -3.84
CA ILE A 21 -0.30 13.91 -3.14
C ILE A 21 0.90 14.69 -3.66
N ASP A 22 1.06 14.80 -4.98
CA ASP A 22 2.15 15.55 -5.60
C ASP A 22 2.14 17.03 -5.22
N ALA A 23 0.96 17.64 -5.17
CA ALA A 23 0.80 19.02 -4.71
C ALA A 23 1.17 19.16 -3.22
N GLY A 24 0.73 18.21 -2.38
CA GLY A 24 1.07 18.16 -0.96
C GLY A 24 2.59 18.06 -0.72
N LEU A 25 3.26 17.13 -1.41
CA LEU A 25 4.71 16.95 -1.35
C LEU A 25 5.45 18.22 -1.79
N LYS A 26 5.08 18.82 -2.93
CA LYS A 26 5.67 20.07 -3.40
C LYS A 26 5.49 21.22 -2.42
N SER A 27 4.30 21.36 -1.85
CA SER A 27 4.02 22.41 -0.84
C SER A 27 4.83 22.23 0.44
N SER A 28 5.26 21.00 0.74
CA SER A 28 6.13 20.65 1.85
C SER A 28 7.63 20.80 1.51
N GLY A 29 7.95 21.29 0.30
CA GLY A 29 9.33 21.49 -0.17
C GLY A 29 10.01 20.22 -0.69
N MET A 30 9.28 19.14 -0.89
CA MET A 30 9.81 17.87 -1.38
C MET A 30 9.79 17.82 -2.91
N ASP A 31 10.77 17.11 -3.48
CA ASP A 31 10.83 16.82 -4.92
C ASP A 31 10.18 15.45 -5.20
N PRO A 32 9.02 15.40 -5.90
CA PRO A 32 8.35 14.14 -6.22
C PRO A 32 9.18 13.16 -7.06
N ALA A 33 10.24 13.63 -7.72
CA ALA A 33 11.15 12.79 -8.50
C ALA A 33 12.31 12.19 -7.67
N ARG A 34 12.48 12.61 -6.40
CA ARG A 34 13.58 12.20 -5.52
C ARG A 34 13.08 11.85 -4.12
N LEU A 35 11.89 11.25 -4.04
CA LEU A 35 11.27 10.88 -2.78
C LEU A 35 12.06 9.79 -2.07
N THR A 36 12.08 9.87 -0.75
CA THR A 36 12.47 8.78 0.16
C THR A 36 11.24 8.19 0.84
N LEU A 37 11.42 7.06 1.54
CA LEU A 37 10.36 6.50 2.37
C LEU A 37 9.97 7.44 3.51
N GLU A 38 10.93 8.19 4.09
CA GLU A 38 10.63 9.20 5.11
C GLU A 38 9.76 10.32 4.58
N ASP A 39 9.99 10.76 3.33
CA ASP A 39 9.23 11.85 2.71
C ASP A 39 7.75 11.46 2.51
N LEU A 40 7.50 10.19 2.19
CA LEU A 40 6.16 9.67 1.93
C LEU A 40 5.40 9.21 3.19
N ALA A 41 6.10 8.84 4.27
CA ALA A 41 5.50 8.30 5.50
C ALA A 41 4.31 9.11 6.06
N PRO A 42 4.36 10.47 6.09
CA PRO A 42 3.23 11.27 6.57
C PRO A 42 1.98 11.19 5.68
N VAL A 43 2.15 10.73 4.44
CA VAL A 43 1.15 10.71 3.38
C VAL A 43 0.66 9.29 3.07
N ASP A 44 1.37 8.23 3.38
CA ASP A 44 0.99 6.87 2.98
C ASP A 44 0.83 5.86 4.13
N GLU A 45 1.20 6.24 5.37
CA GLU A 45 0.96 5.48 6.59
C GLU A 45 -0.18 6.12 7.41
N PHE A 46 -1.41 6.09 6.88
CA PHE A 46 -2.60 6.74 7.46
C PHE A 46 -3.19 6.07 8.72
N HIS A 47 -2.56 5.02 9.25
CA HIS A 47 -3.06 4.31 10.41
C HIS A 47 -2.60 4.96 11.73
N ILE A 48 -3.34 4.70 12.81
CA ILE A 48 -3.00 5.24 14.13
C ILE A 48 -1.60 4.75 14.52
N GLY A 49 -0.72 5.69 14.84
CA GLY A 49 0.66 5.44 15.23
C GLY A 49 1.68 5.42 14.08
N GLY A 50 1.25 5.48 12.81
CA GLY A 50 2.10 5.56 11.61
C GLY A 50 3.29 4.60 11.64
N ARG A 51 4.45 5.04 11.12
CA ARG A 51 5.69 4.23 11.05
C ARG A 51 6.08 3.54 12.34
N LYS A 52 5.86 4.16 13.49
CA LYS A 52 6.20 3.55 14.79
C LYS A 52 5.31 2.35 15.10
N ALA A 53 4.04 2.39 14.74
CA ALA A 53 3.15 1.24 14.88
C ALA A 53 3.56 0.11 13.92
N THR A 54 3.91 0.46 12.68
CA THR A 54 4.44 -0.47 11.68
C THR A 54 5.67 -1.20 12.21
N GLN A 55 6.67 -0.44 12.68
CA GLN A 55 7.89 -0.98 13.28
C GLN A 55 7.63 -1.87 14.48
N HIS A 56 6.72 -1.46 15.37
CA HIS A 56 6.39 -2.22 16.57
C HIS A 56 5.74 -3.58 16.22
N ALA A 57 4.82 -3.60 15.26
CA ALA A 57 4.19 -4.84 14.80
C ALA A 57 5.22 -5.76 14.14
N LEU A 58 6.02 -5.22 13.21
CA LEU A 58 7.02 -5.99 12.48
C LEU A 58 8.13 -6.53 13.39
N SER A 59 8.50 -5.83 14.47
CA SER A 59 9.49 -6.34 15.44
C SER A 59 9.10 -7.66 16.11
N ARG A 60 7.82 -8.03 16.07
CA ARG A 60 7.28 -9.28 16.62
C ARG A 60 7.09 -10.36 15.55
N MET A 61 7.14 -9.98 14.29
CA MET A 61 7.10 -10.90 13.16
C MET A 61 8.56 -11.26 12.85
N GLN A 62 8.93 -12.53 12.98
CA GLN A 62 10.31 -12.99 12.74
C GLN A 62 10.59 -13.08 11.24
N LEU A 63 10.38 -11.98 10.51
CA LEU A 63 10.49 -11.91 9.07
C LEU A 63 11.94 -11.85 8.61
N ASN A 64 12.21 -12.38 7.44
CA ASN A 64 13.49 -12.34 6.77
C ASN A 64 13.32 -12.08 5.27
N ALA A 65 14.42 -11.80 4.57
CA ALA A 65 14.40 -11.40 3.16
C ALA A 65 13.87 -12.47 2.18
N LEU A 66 13.72 -13.73 2.61
CA LEU A 66 13.14 -14.80 1.78
C LEU A 66 11.62 -14.84 1.87
N ASP A 67 11.02 -14.17 2.86
CA ASP A 67 9.59 -14.25 3.11
C ASP A 67 8.79 -13.44 2.09
N HIS A 68 7.60 -13.96 1.79
CA HIS A 68 6.58 -13.29 0.99
C HIS A 68 5.40 -12.88 1.89
N VAL A 69 5.25 -11.58 2.08
CA VAL A 69 4.25 -10.99 2.98
C VAL A 69 3.04 -10.46 2.21
N LEU A 70 1.84 -10.72 2.74
CA LEU A 70 0.59 -10.13 2.28
C LEU A 70 0.20 -8.93 3.16
N ASP A 71 -0.02 -7.76 2.57
CA ASP A 71 -0.59 -6.58 3.26
C ASP A 71 -2.08 -6.42 2.88
N VAL A 72 -2.98 -6.73 3.82
CA VAL A 72 -4.42 -6.73 3.60
C VAL A 72 -5.04 -5.39 3.96
N GLY A 73 -5.60 -4.72 2.95
CA GLY A 73 -6.05 -3.34 3.01
C GLY A 73 -4.87 -2.38 3.00
N CYS A 74 -3.99 -2.54 2.02
CA CYS A 74 -2.70 -1.85 1.95
C CYS A 74 -2.84 -0.33 1.73
N GLY A 75 -4.02 0.18 1.35
CA GLY A 75 -4.23 1.58 1.04
C GLY A 75 -3.22 2.07 -0.01
N LEU A 76 -2.52 3.16 0.30
CA LEU A 76 -1.48 3.73 -0.58
C LEU A 76 -0.15 2.96 -0.54
N GLY A 77 -0.04 1.91 0.28
CA GLY A 77 1.11 1.01 0.31
C GLY A 77 2.29 1.45 1.17
N GLY A 78 2.12 2.39 2.11
CA GLY A 78 3.21 2.86 2.99
C GLY A 78 3.84 1.72 3.81
N THR A 79 3.02 0.93 4.49
CA THR A 79 3.44 -0.27 5.22
C THR A 79 4.17 -1.28 4.33
N ALA A 80 3.56 -1.61 3.19
CA ALA A 80 4.14 -2.56 2.24
C ALA A 80 5.51 -2.11 1.72
N ARG A 81 5.68 -0.81 1.41
CA ARG A 81 6.96 -0.22 1.03
C ARG A 81 8.00 -0.26 2.14
N TYR A 82 7.58 0.02 3.38
CA TYR A 82 8.46 -0.07 4.54
C TYR A 82 9.00 -1.50 4.71
N ILE A 83 8.14 -2.52 4.64
CA ILE A 83 8.52 -3.94 4.73
C ILE A 83 9.50 -4.30 3.60
N ALA A 84 9.15 -3.97 2.35
CA ALA A 84 9.96 -4.31 1.19
C ALA A 84 11.37 -3.67 1.22
N SER A 85 11.49 -2.45 1.75
CA SER A 85 12.76 -1.74 1.83
C SER A 85 13.60 -2.17 3.04
N GLU A 86 13.02 -2.19 4.24
CA GLU A 86 13.77 -2.37 5.48
C GLU A 86 14.05 -3.84 5.80
N LEU A 87 13.13 -4.73 5.43
CA LEU A 87 13.24 -6.17 5.70
C LEU A 87 13.62 -6.97 4.45
N CYS A 88 13.76 -6.31 3.29
CA CYS A 88 14.07 -6.92 2.00
C CYS A 88 13.12 -8.06 1.60
N CYS A 89 11.92 -8.12 2.19
CA CYS A 89 10.92 -9.15 1.88
C CYS A 89 10.27 -8.89 0.53
N ARG A 90 9.69 -9.94 -0.07
CA ARG A 90 8.72 -9.75 -1.14
C ARG A 90 7.37 -9.40 -0.52
N VAL A 91 6.66 -8.45 -1.10
CA VAL A 91 5.37 -8.01 -0.55
C VAL A 91 4.31 -7.95 -1.65
N THR A 92 3.10 -8.38 -1.30
CA THR A 92 1.90 -8.16 -2.11
C THR A 92 0.89 -7.41 -1.27
N GLY A 93 0.50 -6.21 -1.71
CA GLY A 93 -0.58 -5.46 -1.08
C GLY A 93 -1.92 -5.71 -1.79
N ILE A 94 -3.00 -5.85 -1.03
CA ILE A 94 -4.35 -5.84 -1.59
C ILE A 94 -5.20 -4.74 -0.98
N ASP A 95 -6.02 -4.08 -1.79
CA ASP A 95 -7.06 -3.17 -1.32
C ASP A 95 -8.30 -3.31 -2.20
N LEU A 96 -9.48 -3.04 -1.64
CA LEU A 96 -10.73 -3.06 -2.40
C LEU A 96 -10.85 -1.85 -3.33
N THR A 97 -10.13 -0.76 -3.02
CA THR A 97 -10.22 0.53 -3.69
C THR A 97 -9.21 0.58 -4.86
N PRO A 98 -9.66 0.55 -6.14
CA PRO A 98 -8.77 0.52 -7.29
C PRO A 98 -7.86 1.75 -7.37
N GLU A 99 -8.38 2.90 -6.95
CA GLU A 99 -7.67 4.17 -6.87
C GLU A 99 -6.43 4.10 -5.97
N PHE A 100 -6.58 3.54 -4.77
CA PHE A 100 -5.48 3.38 -3.82
C PHE A 100 -4.41 2.44 -4.35
N VAL A 101 -4.82 1.33 -4.97
CA VAL A 101 -3.90 0.38 -5.62
C VAL A 101 -3.12 1.04 -6.74
N HIS A 102 -3.76 1.88 -7.56
CA HIS A 102 -3.07 2.61 -8.62
C HIS A 102 -2.01 3.56 -8.04
N VAL A 103 -2.40 4.41 -7.09
CA VAL A 103 -1.47 5.34 -6.43
C VAL A 103 -0.35 4.59 -5.71
N ALA A 104 -0.64 3.47 -5.07
CA ALA A 104 0.36 2.63 -4.41
C ALA A 104 1.43 2.12 -5.38
N ARG A 105 1.03 1.69 -6.58
CA ARG A 105 1.98 1.27 -7.64
C ARG A 105 2.83 2.44 -8.13
N GLU A 106 2.23 3.60 -8.38
CA GLU A 106 2.94 4.79 -8.85
C GLU A 106 3.98 5.27 -7.83
N LEU A 107 3.61 5.39 -6.56
CA LEU A 107 4.54 5.78 -5.49
C LEU A 107 5.67 4.75 -5.31
N THR A 108 5.36 3.47 -5.48
CA THR A 108 6.34 2.38 -5.40
C THR A 108 7.33 2.39 -6.56
N ALA A 109 6.85 2.69 -7.77
CA ALA A 109 7.71 2.84 -8.94
C ALA A 109 8.67 4.02 -8.79
N ARG A 110 8.21 5.16 -8.25
CA ARG A 110 9.04 6.34 -7.98
C ARG A 110 10.17 6.07 -6.97
N LEU A 111 9.96 5.10 -6.07
CA LEU A 111 10.98 4.64 -5.11
C LEU A 111 11.83 3.48 -5.60
N GLY A 112 11.61 2.98 -6.83
CA GLY A 112 12.37 1.87 -7.40
C GLY A 112 12.13 0.51 -6.75
N LEU A 113 10.99 0.34 -6.05
CA LEU A 113 10.67 -0.87 -5.28
C LEU A 113 9.80 -1.89 -6.05
N SER A 114 9.46 -1.62 -7.31
CA SER A 114 8.54 -2.46 -8.12
C SER A 114 9.04 -3.89 -8.36
N ALA A 115 10.30 -4.21 -8.09
CA ALA A 115 10.84 -5.56 -8.23
C ALA A 115 10.50 -6.46 -7.03
N SER A 116 10.30 -5.90 -5.84
CA SER A 116 10.02 -6.63 -4.60
C SER A 116 8.59 -6.43 -4.10
N LEU A 117 7.84 -5.49 -4.68
CA LEU A 117 6.52 -5.10 -4.22
C LEU A 117 5.52 -4.95 -5.38
N ASP A 118 4.39 -5.62 -5.27
CA ASP A 118 3.24 -5.49 -6.16
C ASP A 118 1.95 -5.23 -5.37
N PHE A 119 0.96 -4.65 -6.02
CA PHE A 119 -0.36 -4.36 -5.44
C PHE A 119 -1.46 -4.93 -6.33
N LYS A 120 -2.57 -5.36 -5.74
CA LYS A 120 -3.74 -5.85 -6.49
C LYS A 120 -5.03 -5.31 -5.90
N THR A 121 -5.97 -4.95 -6.78
CA THR A 121 -7.34 -4.70 -6.36
C THR A 121 -8.00 -6.05 -6.08
N ALA A 122 -8.29 -6.34 -4.81
CA ALA A 122 -8.87 -7.61 -4.41
C ALA A 122 -9.71 -7.49 -3.13
N ASN A 123 -10.72 -8.35 -3.02
CA ASN A 123 -11.50 -8.48 -1.80
C ASN A 123 -10.79 -9.45 -0.85
N ALA A 124 -10.54 -9.02 0.38
CA ALA A 124 -9.92 -9.86 1.41
C ALA A 124 -10.72 -11.15 1.72
N LEU A 125 -12.03 -11.16 1.50
CA LEU A 125 -12.89 -12.34 1.69
C LEU A 125 -12.88 -13.30 0.50
N ALA A 126 -12.28 -12.91 -0.62
CA ALA A 126 -12.24 -13.71 -1.85
C ALA A 126 -10.93 -13.40 -2.60
N MET A 127 -9.81 -13.75 -1.97
CA MET A 127 -8.48 -13.42 -2.50
C MET A 127 -8.11 -14.29 -3.71
N PRO A 128 -7.48 -13.73 -4.76
CA PRO A 128 -7.09 -14.46 -5.97
C PRO A 128 -5.70 -15.10 -5.81
N PHE A 129 -5.46 -15.77 -4.69
CA PHE A 129 -4.19 -16.43 -4.39
C PHE A 129 -4.43 -17.90 -4.05
N GLU A 130 -3.44 -18.73 -4.32
CA GLU A 130 -3.46 -20.13 -3.88
C GLU A 130 -3.20 -20.20 -2.37
N ASP A 131 -3.67 -21.27 -1.73
CA ASP A 131 -3.35 -21.53 -0.33
C ASP A 131 -1.82 -21.60 -0.14
N GLU A 132 -1.35 -21.22 1.05
CA GLU A 132 0.09 -21.26 1.41
C GLU A 132 1.00 -20.40 0.50
N THR A 133 0.45 -19.39 -0.20
CA THR A 133 1.25 -18.45 -1.03
C THR A 133 2.15 -17.53 -0.20
N PHE A 134 1.74 -17.17 1.01
CA PHE A 134 2.40 -16.15 1.83
C PHE A 134 2.88 -16.73 3.17
N ASP A 135 4.09 -16.33 3.58
CA ASP A 135 4.69 -16.73 4.86
C ASP A 135 4.10 -15.94 6.04
N ALA A 136 3.60 -14.73 5.76
CA ALA A 136 2.94 -13.89 6.75
C ALA A 136 1.90 -12.95 6.12
N ALA A 137 0.93 -12.52 6.94
CA ALA A 137 -0.02 -11.48 6.58
C ALA A 137 -0.03 -10.37 7.63
N ILE A 138 -0.19 -9.13 7.18
CA ILE A 138 -0.35 -7.94 8.02
C ILE A 138 -1.61 -7.19 7.60
N SER A 139 -2.23 -6.49 8.56
CA SER A 139 -3.36 -5.61 8.29
C SER A 139 -3.44 -4.54 9.37
N PHE A 140 -3.48 -3.27 8.97
CA PHE A 140 -3.64 -2.14 9.89
C PHE A 140 -5.01 -1.50 9.71
N HIS A 141 -5.83 -1.53 10.77
CA HIS A 141 -7.18 -0.92 10.83
C HIS A 141 -8.18 -1.32 9.73
N VAL A 142 -7.92 -2.38 8.97
CA VAL A 142 -8.82 -2.84 7.91
C VAL A 142 -9.76 -3.94 8.39
N ALA A 143 -9.33 -4.78 9.34
CA ALA A 143 -10.15 -5.88 9.88
C ALA A 143 -11.53 -5.38 10.33
N MET A 144 -11.57 -4.29 11.10
CA MET A 144 -12.37 -3.10 10.80
C MET A 144 -13.71 -3.21 10.04
N ASN A 145 -13.55 -3.41 8.76
CA ASN A 145 -14.58 -3.28 7.74
C ASN A 145 -14.86 -4.64 7.07
N ILE A 146 -14.23 -5.70 7.57
CA ILE A 146 -14.42 -7.09 7.13
C ILE A 146 -15.52 -7.68 8.02
N ALA A 147 -16.58 -8.18 7.37
CA ALA A 147 -17.79 -8.65 8.02
C ALA A 147 -17.62 -9.99 8.77
N ASP A 148 -16.61 -10.77 8.42
CA ASP A 148 -16.31 -12.10 8.98
C ASP A 148 -14.84 -12.10 9.41
N ARG A 149 -14.59 -12.06 10.72
CA ARG A 149 -13.24 -11.90 11.32
C ARG A 149 -12.91 -13.05 12.25
#